data_AF-A0A7Y2D8B6-F1
#
_entry.id   AF-A0A7Y2D8B6-F1
#
_cell.length_a   1.000
_cell.length_b   1.000
_cell.length_c   1.000
_cell.angle_alpha   90.00
_cell.angle_beta   90.00
_cell.angle_gamma   90.00
#
_symmetry.space_group_name_H-M   'P 1'
#
loop_
_entity.id
_entity.type
_entity.pdbx_description
1 polymer ?
#
loop_
_entity_poly.entity_id
_entity_poly.type
_entity_poly.pdbx_seq_one_letter_code
_entity_poly.pdbx_strand_id
1 'polypeptide(L)'
;MADFDPSCELCEAARFTHWYHEDDVCWIADCEVCSVPMVVWKPHGTEPSAADLAHMLACLTRVGEQRFGAEAFTIDREMRQIPTHFHAHCRDAEWFRLRQVRRMSRYTGVGTDRVER
;
A
#
# COMPACT_ATOMS: atom_id res chain seq x y z
N MET A 1 11.40 0.02 -20.45
CA MET A 1 10.04 0.53 -20.77
C MET A 1 9.29 0.42 -19.47
N ALA A 2 8.62 1.48 -18.98
CA ALA A 2 7.77 1.31 -17.81
C ALA A 2 6.67 0.33 -18.22
N ASP A 3 6.70 -0.87 -17.67
CA ASP A 3 5.68 -1.86 -17.92
C ASP A 3 4.40 -1.31 -17.28
N PHE A 4 3.44 -0.90 -18.10
CA PHE A 4 2.18 -0.33 -17.68
C PHE A 4 1.08 -1.15 -18.32
N ASP A 5 0.10 -1.58 -17.53
CA ASP A 5 -1.07 -2.32 -18.01
C ASP A 5 -2.33 -1.46 -17.80
N PRO A 6 -3.00 -0.99 -18.87
CA PRO A 6 -4.22 -0.20 -18.74
C PRO A 6 -5.41 -0.95 -18.13
N SER A 7 -5.33 -2.28 -18.03
CA SER A 7 -6.34 -3.12 -17.37
C SER A 7 -6.04 -3.39 -15.89
N CYS A 8 -4.92 -2.91 -15.38
CA CYS A 8 -4.52 -3.10 -13.99
C CYS A 8 -4.88 -1.89 -13.11
N GLU A 9 -5.73 -2.11 -12.10
CA GLU A 9 -6.16 -1.08 -11.15
C GLU A 9 -4.99 -0.44 -10.36
N LEU A 10 -3.90 -1.20 -10.14
CA LEU A 10 -2.69 -0.69 -9.48
C LEU A 10 -1.84 0.18 -10.42
N CYS A 11 -1.90 -0.04 -11.73
CA CYS A 11 -1.30 0.86 -12.72
C CYS A 11 -2.08 2.17 -12.84
N GLU A 12 -3.42 2.12 -12.76
CA GLU A 12 -4.26 3.32 -12.75
C GLU A 12 -3.96 4.22 -11.54
N ALA A 13 -3.67 3.61 -10.38
CA ALA A 13 -3.29 4.29 -9.14
C ALA A 13 -4.34 5.35 -8.72
N ALA A 14 -5.62 4.99 -8.83
CA ALA A 14 -6.73 5.88 -8.51
C ALA A 14 -6.72 6.28 -7.02
N ARG A 15 -6.94 7.58 -6.76
CA ARG A 15 -6.73 8.18 -5.43
C ARG A 15 -8.04 8.27 -4.63
N PHE A 16 -8.48 7.16 -4.06
CA PHE A 16 -9.74 7.09 -3.28
C PHE A 16 -9.57 7.10 -1.76
N THR A 17 -8.50 6.47 -1.29
CA THR A 17 -8.15 6.29 0.12
C THR A 17 -7.02 7.23 0.53
N HIS A 18 -6.64 7.22 1.79
CA HIS A 18 -5.53 8.03 2.25
C HIS A 18 -4.20 7.55 1.63
N TRP A 19 -3.43 8.51 1.11
CA TRP A 19 -2.11 8.30 0.50
C TRP A 19 -1.03 8.84 1.42
N TYR A 20 -0.17 7.94 1.89
CA TYR A 20 0.91 8.27 2.83
C TYR A 20 2.15 8.79 2.11
N HIS A 21 2.46 8.23 0.94
CA HIS A 21 3.74 8.44 0.26
C HIS A 21 3.62 8.19 -1.24
N GLU A 22 4.42 8.92 -2.02
CA GLU A 22 4.65 8.66 -3.44
C GLU A 22 6.04 9.17 -3.83
N ASP A 23 6.81 8.36 -4.55
CA ASP A 23 8.09 8.73 -5.17
C ASP A 23 8.26 8.06 -6.54
N ASP A 24 9.45 8.09 -7.12
CA ASP A 24 9.69 7.52 -8.46
C ASP A 24 9.59 5.98 -8.52
N VAL A 25 9.69 5.29 -7.38
CA VAL A 25 9.69 3.81 -7.28
C VAL A 25 8.32 3.27 -6.90
N CYS A 26 7.63 3.90 -5.95
CA CYS A 26 6.39 3.36 -5.40
C CYS A 26 5.41 4.43 -4.93
N TRP A 27 4.21 3.98 -4.59
CA TRP A 27 3.24 4.74 -3.82
C TRP A 27 2.72 3.88 -2.66
N ILE A 28 2.26 4.54 -1.59
CA ILE A 28 1.70 3.89 -0.40
C ILE A 28 0.36 4.52 -0.05
N ALA A 29 -0.69 3.69 -0.01
CA ALA A 29 -2.04 4.11 0.34
C ALA A 29 -2.74 3.06 1.20
N ASP A 30 -3.83 3.43 1.86
CA ASP A 30 -4.70 2.44 2.49
C ASP A 30 -5.37 1.54 1.42
N CYS A 31 -5.25 0.23 1.57
CA CYS A 31 -5.96 -0.73 0.73
C CYS A 31 -7.48 -0.69 1.00
N GLU A 32 -8.29 -0.61 -0.05
CA GLU A 32 -9.77 -0.57 0.05
C GLU A 32 -10.36 -1.85 0.65
N VAL A 33 -9.68 -2.99 0.50
CA VAL A 33 -10.16 -4.29 0.99
C VAL A 33 -9.65 -4.60 2.40
N CYS A 34 -8.40 -4.26 2.68
CA CYS A 34 -7.76 -4.61 3.95
C CYS A 34 -7.82 -3.50 5.01
N SER A 35 -8.07 -2.25 4.60
CA SER A 35 -8.04 -1.07 5.48
C SER A 35 -6.72 -0.93 6.26
N VAL A 36 -5.61 -1.26 5.60
CA VAL A 36 -4.24 -1.11 6.10
C VAL A 36 -3.34 -0.53 5.01
N PRO A 37 -2.19 0.08 5.34
CA PRO A 37 -1.26 0.58 4.35
C PRO A 37 -0.78 -0.52 3.41
N MET A 38 -0.71 -0.21 2.12
CA MET A 38 -0.19 -1.05 1.07
C MET A 38 0.80 -0.25 0.23
N VAL A 39 1.98 -0.80 0.00
CA VAL A 39 2.94 -0.29 -0.99
C VAL A 39 2.70 -0.97 -2.32
N VAL A 40 2.82 -0.21 -3.40
CA VAL A 40 2.73 -0.72 -4.77
C VAL A 40 3.92 -0.21 -5.56
N TRP A 41 4.58 -1.13 -6.27
CA TRP A 41 5.66 -0.79 -7.18
C TRP A 41 5.09 -0.05 -8.39
N LYS A 42 5.70 1.05 -8.84
CA LYS A 42 5.13 1.83 -9.95
C LYS A 42 5.13 1.06 -11.28
N PRO A 43 6.22 0.40 -11.70
CA PRO A 43 6.18 -0.54 -12.81
C PRO A 43 5.25 -1.71 -12.54
N HIS A 44 4.50 -2.12 -13.56
CA HIS A 44 3.77 -3.38 -13.59
C HIS A 44 4.75 -4.55 -13.63
N GLY A 45 4.35 -5.66 -13.02
CA GLY A 45 5.17 -6.85 -12.86
C GLY A 45 5.35 -7.22 -11.40
N THR A 46 5.89 -8.41 -11.17
CA THR A 46 5.94 -9.06 -9.85
C THR A 46 7.35 -9.15 -9.26
N GLU A 47 8.35 -8.79 -10.05
CA GLU A 47 9.78 -8.97 -9.75
C GLU A 47 10.50 -7.61 -9.71
N PRO A 48 10.24 -6.77 -8.70
CA PRO A 48 11.03 -5.55 -8.49
C PRO A 48 12.50 -5.90 -8.30
N SER A 49 13.38 -4.98 -8.67
CA SER A 49 14.80 -5.13 -8.37
C SER A 49 15.03 -5.23 -6.86
N ALA A 50 16.14 -5.84 -6.43
CA ALA A 50 16.45 -5.93 -4.99
C ALA A 50 16.50 -4.55 -4.30
N ALA A 51 16.96 -3.53 -5.02
CA ALA A 51 17.02 -2.15 -4.55
C ALA A 51 15.61 -1.56 -4.39
N ASP A 52 14.75 -1.69 -5.40
CA ASP A 52 13.37 -1.21 -5.34
C ASP A 52 12.57 -1.93 -4.25
N LEU A 53 12.75 -3.25 -4.13
CA LEU A 53 12.11 -4.03 -3.08
C LEU A 53 12.53 -3.54 -1.69
N ALA A 54 13.83 -3.37 -1.45
CA ALA A 54 14.33 -2.88 -0.16
C ALA A 54 13.79 -1.47 0.15
N HIS A 55 13.77 -0.58 -0.86
CA HIS A 55 13.22 0.77 -0.74
C HIS A 55 11.72 0.75 -0.38
N MET A 56 10.93 -0.01 -1.11
CA MET A 56 9.48 -0.14 -0.87
C MET A 56 9.17 -0.67 0.52
N LEU A 57 9.87 -1.72 0.96
CA LEU A 57 9.67 -2.29 2.29
C LEU A 57 10.07 -1.31 3.40
N ALA A 58 11.16 -0.56 3.23
CA ALA A 58 11.57 0.46 4.18
C ALA A 58 10.55 1.61 4.27
N CYS A 59 10.04 2.11 3.14
CA CYS A 59 8.98 3.13 3.14
C CYS A 59 7.69 2.61 3.78
N LEU A 60 7.29 1.37 3.46
CA LEU A 60 6.10 0.77 4.05
C LEU A 60 6.23 0.55 5.56
N THR A 61 7.39 0.13 6.05
CA THR A 61 7.65 0.01 7.49
C THR A 61 7.51 1.35 8.20
N ARG A 62 8.06 2.44 7.66
CA ARG A 62 7.90 3.78 8.25
C ARG A 62 6.43 4.21 8.31
N VAL A 63 5.67 3.94 7.24
CA VAL A 63 4.23 4.21 7.22
C VAL A 63 3.49 3.33 8.24
N GLY A 64 3.90 2.07 8.40
CA GLY A 64 3.39 1.18 9.44
C GLY A 64 3.60 1.73 10.85
N GLU A 65 4.81 2.19 11.15
CA GLU A 65 5.16 2.83 12.43
C GLU A 65 4.31 4.07 12.68
N GLN A 66 4.10 4.92 11.67
CA GLN A 66 3.22 6.08 11.77
C GLN A 66 1.75 5.68 12.00
N ARG A 67 1.27 4.65 11.30
CA ARG A 67 -0.13 4.23 11.30
C ARG A 67 -0.54 3.49 12.57
N PHE A 68 0.36 2.68 13.11
CA PHE A 68 0.08 1.75 14.21
C PHE A 68 0.81 2.14 15.51
N GLY A 69 1.71 3.12 15.47
CA GLY A 69 2.45 3.59 16.64
C GLY A 69 3.28 2.46 17.26
N ALA A 70 3.00 2.13 18.52
CA ALA A 70 3.69 1.07 19.25
C ALA A 70 3.13 -0.34 18.98
N GLU A 71 2.03 -0.47 18.22
CA GLU A 71 1.45 -1.77 17.91
C GLU A 71 2.31 -2.53 16.87
N ALA A 72 2.41 -3.84 17.06
CA ALA A 72 3.16 -4.70 16.15
C ALA A 72 2.41 -4.89 14.81
N PHE A 73 3.17 -4.93 13.72
CA PHE A 73 2.69 -5.24 12.39
C PHE A 73 3.68 -6.14 11.64
N THR A 74 3.22 -6.74 10.55
CA THR A 74 4.00 -7.56 9.64
C THR A 74 3.85 -7.07 8.20
N ILE A 75 4.86 -7.29 7.37
CA ILE A 75 4.75 -7.01 5.95
C ILE A 75 4.37 -8.29 5.20
N ASP A 76 3.17 -8.31 4.63
CA ASP A 76 2.64 -9.41 3.81
C ASP A 76 2.82 -9.08 2.32
N ARG A 77 3.57 -9.93 1.62
CA ARG A 77 3.89 -9.78 0.19
C ARG A 77 3.03 -10.66 -0.72
N GLU A 78 2.04 -11.37 -0.18
CA GLU A 78 1.16 -12.21 -1.00
C GLU A 78 0.16 -11.37 -1.80
N MET A 79 0.36 -11.32 -3.12
CA MET A 79 -0.46 -10.58 -4.09
C MET A 79 -1.74 -11.35 -4.45
N ARG A 80 -2.73 -11.34 -3.56
CA ARG A 80 -3.92 -12.20 -3.70
C ARG A 80 -4.96 -11.74 -4.73
N GLN A 81 -5.19 -10.43 -4.86
CA GLN A 81 -6.24 -9.90 -5.76
C GLN A 81 -5.68 -9.54 -7.13
N ILE A 82 -4.51 -8.91 -7.16
CA ILE A 82 -3.84 -8.48 -8.39
C ILE A 82 -2.47 -9.19 -8.42
N PRO A 83 -2.43 -10.48 -8.78
CA PRO A 83 -1.22 -11.30 -8.67
C PRO A 83 -0.13 -10.93 -9.67
N THR A 84 -0.43 -10.08 -10.66
CA THR A 84 0.49 -9.68 -11.73
C THR A 84 1.26 -8.39 -11.44
N HIS A 85 0.94 -7.69 -10.35
CA HIS A 85 1.54 -6.40 -10.02
C HIS A 85 1.98 -6.38 -8.55
N PHE A 86 3.28 -6.20 -8.34
CA PHE A 86 3.91 -6.19 -7.03
C PHE A 86 3.28 -5.17 -6.09
N HIS A 87 2.75 -5.70 -4.99
CA HIS A 87 2.30 -4.92 -3.85
C HIS A 87 2.48 -5.71 -2.55
N ALA A 88 2.62 -5.00 -1.45
CA ALA A 88 2.73 -5.58 -0.13
C ALA A 88 1.93 -4.78 0.89
N HIS A 89 1.39 -5.45 1.91
CA HIS A 89 0.55 -4.86 2.93
C HIS A 89 1.26 -4.81 4.28
N CYS A 90 1.09 -3.71 5.00
CA CYS A 90 1.49 -3.58 6.39
C CYS A 90 0.33 -3.99 7.30
N ARG A 91 0.32 -5.23 7.77
CA ARG A 91 -0.78 -5.83 8.53
C ARG A 91 -0.51 -5.81 10.02
N ASP A 92 -1.30 -5.07 10.78
CA ASP A 92 -1.35 -5.20 12.24
C ASP A 92 -1.95 -6.55 12.67
N ALA A 93 -1.80 -6.93 13.94
CA ALA A 93 -2.24 -8.23 14.44
C ALA A 93 -3.74 -8.52 14.21
N GLU A 94 -4.58 -7.48 14.21
CA GLU A 94 -6.04 -7.60 14.16
C GLU A 94 -6.61 -7.34 12.76
N TRP A 95 -5.75 -7.17 11.74
CA TRP A 95 -6.15 -6.75 10.38
C TRP A 95 -7.30 -7.58 9.81
N PHE A 96 -7.29 -8.90 10.00
CA PHE A 96 -8.27 -9.79 9.39
C PHE A 96 -9.66 -9.62 9.99
N ARG A 97 -9.74 -9.43 11.30
CA ARG A 97 -10.99 -9.16 12.02
C ARG A 97 -11.46 -7.74 11.73
N LEU A 98 -10.54 -6.79 11.69
CA LEU A 98 -10.86 -5.37 11.60
C LEU A 98 -11.14 -4.88 10.18
N ARG A 99 -10.70 -5.57 9.12
CA ARG A 99 -10.92 -5.13 7.73
C ARG A 99 -12.39 -4.92 7.34
N GLN A 100 -13.33 -5.58 8.03
CA GLN A 100 -14.78 -5.44 7.77
C GLN A 100 -15.43 -4.28 8.53
N VAL A 101 -14.81 -3.82 9.63
CA VAL A 101 -15.40 -2.81 10.53
C VAL A 101 -14.62 -1.51 10.57
N ARG A 102 -13.37 -1.50 10.09
CA ARG A 102 -12.56 -0.28 9.96
C ARG A 102 -13.25 0.65 8.98
N ARG A 103 -13.33 1.92 9.38
CA ARG A 103 -13.79 2.98 8.48
C ARG A 103 -12.74 3.19 7.41
N MET A 104 -13.20 3.19 6.16
CA MET A 104 -12.33 3.47 5.02
C MET A 104 -11.81 4.91 5.14
N SER A 105 -10.57 5.15 4.72
CA SER A 105 -10.03 6.51 4.68
C SER A 105 -10.44 7.24 3.40
N ARG A 106 -10.19 8.55 3.37
CA ARG A 106 -10.41 9.43 2.21
C ARG A 106 -9.09 9.93 1.70
N TYR A 107 -8.98 10.07 0.38
CA TYR A 107 -7.91 10.85 -0.21
C TYR A 107 -8.09 12.34 0.12
N THR A 108 -7.04 12.95 0.66
CA THR A 108 -6.99 14.39 1.01
C THR A 108 -5.73 15.07 0.49
N GLY A 109 -4.92 14.35 -0.30
CA GLY A 109 -3.55 14.72 -0.66
C GLY A 109 -2.58 13.57 -0.35
N VAL A 110 -1.34 13.70 -0.80
CA VAL A 110 -0.25 12.77 -0.46
C VAL A 110 0.49 13.31 0.76
N GLY A 111 0.68 12.46 1.78
CA GLY A 111 1.39 12.83 3.01
C GLY A 111 0.63 13.80 3.92
N THR A 112 -0.65 14.05 3.64
CA THR A 112 -1.56 14.80 4.51
C THR A 112 -2.01 13.96 5.69
N ASP A 113 -2.80 14.51 6.61
CA ASP A 113 -3.39 13.72 7.68
C ASP A 113 -4.42 12.72 7.14
N ARG A 114 -4.43 11.52 7.74
CA ARG A 114 -5.40 10.47 7.44
C ARG A 114 -6.78 10.83 8.00
N VAL A 115 -7.77 10.91 7.12
CA VAL A 115 -9.18 11.20 7.47
C VAL A 115 -10.07 10.01 7.11
N GLU A 116 -10.96 9.61 8.02
CA GLU A 116 -11.89 8.48 7.83
C GLU A 116 -13.25 8.88 7.23
N ARG A 117 -13.96 7.91 6.64
CA ARG A 117 -15.32 8.07 6.11
C ARG A 117 -16.41 8.00 7.15
#